data_AF-A0A841MRR8-F1
#
_entry.id   AF-A0A841MRR8-F1
#
_cell.length_a   1.000
_cell.length_b   1.000
_cell.length_c   1.000
_cell.angle_alpha   90.00
_cell.angle_beta   90.00
_cell.angle_gamma   90.00
#
_symmetry.space_group_name_H-M   'P 1'
#
loop_
_entity.id
_entity.type
_entity.pdbx_description
1 polymer ?
#
loop_
_entity_poly.entity_id
_entity_poly.type
_entity_poly.pdbx_seq_one_letter_code
_entity_poly.pdbx_strand_id
1 'polypeptide(L)'
;MRSNEAKMIQKLFPLDKNYILRQAQSELEEELIDRMVFELKRSYTLLYNPLRLMDQTFIQILDTFTFPRERAKLIYRQLCGIYRYKHGDNQLEMLFDGRTHLDKFKEDWSAALVSYVQELGIYEQYVKTMLRMTLLFDTESRAEWAENHCKAFINQYFELKVVKRHGELKLKVG
;
A
#
# COMPACT_ATOMS: atom_id res chain seq x y z
N MET A 1 -19.16 -0.49 21.33
CA MET A 1 -19.58 0.87 20.88
C MET A 1 -18.96 1.29 19.54
N ARG A 2 -17.65 1.10 19.28
CA ARG A 2 -16.98 1.49 18.00
C ARG A 2 -17.57 0.89 16.71
N SER A 3 -18.20 -0.29 16.78
CA SER A 3 -18.80 -0.96 15.61
C SER A 3 -20.09 -0.26 15.11
N ASN A 4 -20.86 0.36 16.01
CA ASN A 4 -22.07 1.10 15.64
C ASN A 4 -21.76 2.49 15.08
N GLU A 5 -20.69 3.15 15.53
CA GLU A 5 -20.25 4.43 14.97
C GLU A 5 -19.72 4.27 13.54
N ALA A 6 -18.93 3.23 13.27
CA ALA A 6 -18.49 2.91 11.91
C ALA A 6 -19.67 2.62 10.96
N LYS A 7 -20.69 1.89 11.44
CA LYS A 7 -21.96 1.68 10.71
C LYS A 7 -22.81 2.94 10.57
N MET A 8 -22.77 3.88 11.53
CA MET A 8 -23.49 5.15 11.43
C MET A 8 -22.83 6.10 10.43
N ILE A 9 -21.50 6.21 10.44
CA ILE A 9 -20.75 7.00 9.43
C ILE A 9 -21.02 6.46 8.02
N GLN A 10 -21.12 5.14 7.85
CA GLN A 10 -21.53 4.50 6.59
C GLN A 10 -22.94 4.94 6.12
N LYS A 11 -23.86 5.22 7.04
CA LYS A 11 -25.24 5.64 6.72
C LYS A 11 -25.41 7.13 6.49
N LEU A 12 -24.57 7.97 7.09
CA LEU A 12 -24.77 9.43 7.11
C LEU A 12 -24.24 10.14 5.85
N PHE A 13 -23.21 9.60 5.18
CA PHE A 13 -22.60 10.25 4.00
C PHE A 13 -22.15 9.25 2.91
N PRO A 14 -23.08 8.53 2.27
CA PRO A 14 -22.74 7.52 1.25
C PRO A 14 -22.11 8.10 -0.02
N LEU A 15 -22.27 9.40 -0.28
CA LEU A 15 -21.68 10.13 -1.41
C LEU A 15 -20.42 10.92 -1.03
N ASP A 16 -19.85 10.68 0.15
CA ASP A 16 -18.54 11.24 0.51
C ASP A 16 -17.47 10.58 -0.36
N LYS A 17 -16.67 11.39 -1.05
CA LYS A 17 -15.53 10.94 -1.86
C LYS A 17 -14.63 9.99 -1.07
N ASN A 18 -14.34 10.29 0.19
CA ASN A 18 -13.50 9.44 1.03
C ASN A 18 -14.16 8.11 1.39
N TYR A 19 -15.48 8.04 1.40
CA TYR A 19 -16.20 6.78 1.56
C TYR A 19 -16.06 5.90 0.31
N ILE A 20 -16.40 6.42 -0.86
CA ILE A 20 -16.33 5.68 -2.13
C ILE A 20 -14.87 5.28 -2.43
N LEU A 21 -13.91 6.15 -2.15
CA LEU A 21 -12.48 5.84 -2.30
C LEU A 21 -12.03 4.71 -1.35
N ARG A 22 -12.47 4.71 -0.07
CA ARG A 22 -12.19 3.59 0.84
C ARG A 22 -12.82 2.29 0.34
N GLN A 23 -14.03 2.35 -0.20
CA GLN A 23 -14.69 1.19 -0.80
C GLN A 23 -13.88 0.66 -1.99
N ALA A 24 -13.49 1.53 -2.93
CA ALA A 24 -12.64 1.17 -4.07
C ALA A 24 -11.35 0.48 -3.61
N GLN A 25 -10.66 1.05 -2.61
CA GLN A 25 -9.44 0.51 -2.04
C GLN A 25 -9.66 -0.84 -1.33
N SER A 26 -10.80 -1.05 -0.68
CA SER A 26 -11.13 -2.34 -0.07
C SER A 26 -11.44 -3.42 -1.11
N GLU A 27 -12.19 -3.07 -2.16
CA GLU A 27 -12.52 -4.01 -3.24
C GLU A 27 -11.30 -4.45 -4.05
N LEU A 28 -10.28 -3.57 -4.16
CA LEU A 28 -9.04 -3.84 -4.87
C LEU A 28 -7.91 -4.46 -4.01
N GLU A 29 -8.12 -4.65 -2.70
CA GLU A 29 -7.03 -5.02 -1.77
C GLU A 29 -6.25 -6.27 -2.19
N GLU A 30 -6.93 -7.38 -2.50
CA GLU A 30 -6.24 -8.63 -2.85
C GLU A 30 -5.55 -8.56 -4.22
N GLU A 31 -6.22 -8.02 -5.24
CA GLU A 31 -5.66 -7.87 -6.59
C GLU A 31 -4.40 -6.99 -6.57
N LEU A 32 -4.48 -5.86 -5.86
CA LEU A 32 -3.38 -4.92 -5.80
C LEU A 32 -2.23 -5.41 -4.92
N ILE A 33 -2.47 -6.25 -3.92
CA ILE A 33 -1.38 -6.94 -3.20
C ILE A 33 -0.61 -7.87 -4.14
N ASP A 34 -1.31 -8.63 -4.99
CA ASP A 34 -0.64 -9.46 -5.99
C ASP A 34 0.18 -8.61 -6.96
N ARG A 35 -0.35 -7.45 -7.35
CA ARG A 35 0.38 -6.47 -8.16
C ARG A 35 1.62 -5.92 -7.45
N MET A 36 1.53 -5.61 -6.15
CA MET A 36 2.68 -5.18 -5.34
C MET A 36 3.77 -6.25 -5.30
N VAL A 37 3.39 -7.53 -5.13
CA VAL A 37 4.34 -8.64 -5.13
C VAL A 37 4.97 -8.84 -6.51
N PHE A 38 4.21 -8.69 -7.59
CA PHE A 38 4.76 -8.72 -8.94
C PHE A 38 5.82 -7.63 -9.15
N GLU A 39 5.51 -6.38 -8.79
CA GLU A 39 6.48 -5.27 -8.91
C GLU A 39 7.67 -5.44 -7.97
N LEU A 40 7.50 -6.09 -6.81
CA LEU A 40 8.60 -6.44 -5.91
C LEU A 40 9.57 -7.43 -6.56
N LYS A 41 9.06 -8.51 -7.18
CA LYS A 41 9.89 -9.49 -7.90
C LYS A 41 10.67 -8.81 -9.05
N ARG A 42 9.98 -7.93 -9.79
CA ARG A 42 10.60 -7.12 -10.85
C ARG A 42 11.70 -6.20 -10.30
N SER A 43 11.43 -5.50 -9.21
CA SER A 43 12.37 -4.58 -8.57
C SER A 43 13.61 -5.31 -8.06
N TYR A 44 13.44 -6.46 -7.40
CA TYR A 44 14.55 -7.32 -7.00
C TYR A 44 15.43 -7.72 -8.19
N THR A 45 14.78 -8.16 -9.28
CA THR A 45 15.49 -8.57 -10.50
C THR A 45 16.34 -7.42 -11.04
N LEU A 46 15.78 -6.21 -11.12
CA LEU A 46 16.50 -5.05 -11.64
C LEU A 46 17.66 -4.61 -10.74
N LEU A 47 17.49 -4.65 -9.42
CA LEU A 47 18.52 -4.19 -8.47
C LEU A 47 19.64 -5.21 -8.24
N TYR A 48 19.29 -6.50 -8.14
CA TYR A 48 20.21 -7.51 -7.63
C TYR A 48 20.51 -8.64 -8.60
N ASN A 49 19.64 -8.89 -9.58
CA ASN A 49 19.83 -9.97 -10.54
C ASN A 49 19.48 -9.57 -11.98
N PRO A 50 20.11 -8.52 -12.55
CA PRO A 50 19.78 -8.02 -13.89
C PRO A 50 20.05 -9.07 -14.99
N LEU A 51 20.97 -10.01 -14.74
CA LEU A 51 21.29 -11.12 -15.63
C LEU A 51 20.34 -12.32 -15.47
N ARG A 52 19.44 -12.29 -14.47
CA ARG A 52 18.47 -13.35 -14.17
C ARG A 52 19.12 -14.72 -13.98
N LEU A 53 20.24 -14.75 -13.26
CA LEU A 53 20.90 -16.00 -12.88
C LEU A 53 19.98 -16.81 -11.96
N MET A 54 19.80 -18.09 -12.27
CA MET A 54 18.88 -18.97 -11.55
C MET A 54 19.54 -19.55 -10.29
N ASP A 55 19.84 -18.67 -9.33
CA ASP A 55 20.29 -19.08 -8.00
C ASP A 55 19.10 -19.46 -7.09
N GLN A 56 19.41 -20.12 -5.97
CA GLN A 56 18.40 -20.63 -5.04
C GLN A 56 17.48 -19.52 -4.47
N THR A 57 18.03 -18.33 -4.20
CA THR A 57 17.24 -17.19 -3.70
C THR A 57 16.33 -16.64 -4.79
N PHE A 58 16.84 -16.50 -6.01
CA PHE A 58 16.05 -16.01 -7.13
C PHE A 58 14.91 -16.97 -7.49
N ILE A 59 15.18 -18.27 -7.51
CA ILE A 59 14.16 -19.32 -7.68
C ILE A 59 13.10 -19.20 -6.59
N GLN A 60 13.51 -19.10 -5.32
CA GLN A 60 12.59 -18.94 -4.20
C GLN A 60 11.69 -17.70 -4.39
N ILE A 61 12.26 -16.56 -4.76
CA ILE A 61 11.49 -15.31 -5.00
C ILE A 61 10.49 -15.50 -6.14
N LEU A 62 10.87 -16.12 -7.25
CA LEU A 62 9.99 -16.30 -8.40
C LEU A 62 8.87 -17.32 -8.12
N ASP A 63 9.20 -18.46 -7.52
CA ASP A 63 8.29 -19.60 -7.38
C ASP A 63 7.45 -19.57 -6.09
N THR A 64 7.69 -18.59 -5.21
CA THR A 64 6.84 -18.41 -4.03
C THR A 64 5.55 -17.69 -4.41
N PHE A 65 4.43 -18.39 -4.21
CA PHE A 65 3.06 -17.90 -4.37
C PHE A 65 2.31 -17.80 -3.02
N THR A 66 2.75 -18.55 -2.02
CA THR A 66 2.19 -18.52 -0.65
C THR A 66 3.15 -17.81 0.29
N PHE A 67 2.70 -16.71 0.89
CA PHE A 67 3.46 -15.91 1.83
C PHE A 67 2.50 -15.26 2.85
N PRO A 68 3.00 -14.69 3.96
CA PRO A 68 2.17 -13.99 4.95
C PRO A 68 1.53 -12.72 4.39
N ARG A 69 0.39 -12.87 3.70
CA ARG A 69 -0.35 -11.77 3.06
C ARG A 69 -0.72 -10.65 4.02
N GLU A 70 -0.98 -10.96 5.29
CA GLU A 70 -1.35 -9.96 6.30
C GLU A 70 -0.29 -8.86 6.46
N ARG A 71 1.00 -9.16 6.26
CA ARG A 71 2.05 -8.14 6.31
C ARG A 71 2.05 -7.24 5.08
N ALA A 72 1.82 -7.81 3.89
CA ALA A 72 1.62 -7.03 2.67
C ALA A 72 0.37 -6.13 2.77
N LYS A 73 -0.72 -6.62 3.38
CA LYS A 73 -1.93 -5.83 3.67
C LYS A 73 -1.65 -4.61 4.53
N LEU A 74 -0.76 -4.72 5.52
CA LEU A 74 -0.41 -3.57 6.37
C LEU A 74 0.28 -2.47 5.57
N ILE A 75 1.16 -2.83 4.63
CA ILE A 75 1.81 -1.86 3.74
C ILE A 75 0.80 -1.28 2.74
N TYR A 76 -0.04 -2.13 2.13
CA TYR A 76 -1.11 -1.67 1.23
C TYR A 76 -2.01 -0.63 1.92
N ARG A 77 -2.49 -0.93 3.13
CA ARG A 77 -3.36 -0.02 3.90
C ARG A 77 -2.66 1.27 4.29
N GLN A 78 -1.36 1.23 4.56
CA GLN A 78 -0.57 2.44 4.78
C GLN A 78 -0.57 3.30 3.51
N LEU A 79 -0.25 2.72 2.34
CA LEU A 79 -0.26 3.45 1.07
C LEU A 79 -1.66 4.00 0.72
N CYS A 80 -2.73 3.25 1.00
CA CYS A 80 -4.11 3.77 0.89
C CYS A 80 -4.32 5.02 1.75
N GLY A 81 -3.83 4.99 2.99
CA GLY A 81 -3.90 6.13 3.91
C GLY A 81 -3.13 7.35 3.39
N ILE A 82 -1.93 7.12 2.85
CA ILE A 82 -1.10 8.16 2.24
C ILE A 82 -1.80 8.79 1.05
N TYR A 83 -2.39 7.96 0.18
CA TYR A 83 -3.12 8.45 -0.99
C TYR A 83 -4.29 9.34 -0.58
N ARG A 84 -5.13 8.89 0.37
CA ARG A 84 -6.25 9.70 0.88
C ARG A 84 -5.80 10.99 1.55
N TYR A 85 -4.67 10.95 2.26
CA TYR A 85 -4.11 12.15 2.88
C TYR A 85 -3.65 13.17 1.83
N LYS A 86 -2.98 12.72 0.75
CA LYS A 86 -2.56 13.56 -0.36
C LYS A 86 -3.74 14.11 -1.19
N HIS A 87 -4.86 13.39 -1.25
CA HIS A 87 -6.05 13.73 -2.03
C HIS A 87 -7.25 14.11 -1.13
N GLY A 88 -6.97 14.83 -0.04
CA GLY A 88 -7.90 15.07 1.06
C GLY A 88 -9.08 16.00 0.79
N ASP A 89 -9.26 16.50 -0.44
CA ASP A 89 -10.50 17.18 -0.82
C ASP A 89 -11.65 16.16 -0.83
N ASN A 90 -12.73 16.45 -0.11
CA ASN A 90 -13.89 15.57 0.04
C ASN A 90 -14.94 15.75 -1.06
N GLN A 91 -14.80 16.74 -1.94
CA GLN A 91 -15.76 16.99 -2.99
C GLN A 91 -15.61 15.99 -4.14
N LEU A 92 -16.76 15.55 -4.68
CA LEU A 92 -16.82 14.74 -5.89
C LEU A 92 -16.67 15.65 -7.11
N GLU A 93 -15.79 15.26 -8.02
CA GLU A 93 -15.61 15.93 -9.30
C GLU A 93 -16.73 15.57 -10.27
N MET A 94 -17.25 16.52 -11.05
CA MET A 94 -18.24 16.16 -12.07
C MET A 94 -17.64 15.22 -13.14
N LEU A 95 -18.26 14.06 -13.33
CA LEU A 95 -17.91 13.10 -14.38
C LEU A 95 -18.87 13.27 -15.56
N PHE A 96 -18.33 13.49 -16.76
CA PHE A 96 -19.09 13.67 -18.00
C PHE A 96 -19.02 12.46 -18.94
N ASP A 97 -18.31 11.41 -18.55
CA ASP A 97 -18.05 10.20 -19.33
C ASP A 97 -19.02 9.04 -19.04
N GLY A 98 -20.00 9.27 -18.15
CA GLY A 98 -21.00 8.28 -17.76
C GLY A 98 -20.51 7.20 -16.80
N ARG A 99 -19.26 7.27 -16.33
CA ARG A 99 -18.70 6.30 -15.38
C ARG A 99 -19.17 6.59 -13.95
N THR A 100 -19.14 5.55 -13.10
CA THR A 100 -19.34 5.77 -11.67
C THR A 100 -18.07 6.29 -11.02
N HIS A 101 -18.21 7.05 -9.93
CA HIS A 101 -17.07 7.47 -9.11
C HIS A 101 -16.28 6.30 -8.55
N LEU A 102 -16.95 5.18 -8.28
CA LEU A 102 -16.30 3.96 -7.80
C LEU A 102 -15.32 3.43 -8.86
N ASP A 103 -15.75 3.33 -10.12
CA ASP A 103 -14.91 2.85 -11.21
C ASP A 103 -13.73 3.78 -11.44
N LYS A 104 -13.97 5.10 -11.46
CA LYS A 104 -12.89 6.09 -11.55
C LYS A 104 -11.89 5.95 -10.40
N PHE A 105 -12.35 5.87 -9.15
CA PHE A 105 -11.45 5.75 -8.01
C PHE A 105 -10.70 4.42 -7.98
N LYS A 106 -11.28 3.35 -8.53
CA LYS A 106 -10.55 2.09 -8.73
C LYS A 106 -9.41 2.26 -9.72
N GLU A 107 -9.67 2.87 -10.88
CA GLU A 107 -8.65 3.13 -11.90
C GLU A 107 -7.55 4.04 -11.36
N ASP A 108 -7.92 5.19 -10.78
CA ASP A 108 -6.99 6.17 -10.22
C ASP A 108 -6.12 5.56 -9.11
N TRP A 109 -6.74 4.80 -8.20
CA TRP A 109 -6.02 4.17 -7.10
C TRP A 109 -5.05 3.08 -7.60
N SER A 110 -5.50 2.20 -8.50
CA SER A 110 -4.65 1.17 -9.08
C SER A 110 -3.43 1.76 -9.80
N ALA A 111 -3.63 2.81 -10.60
CA ALA A 111 -2.55 3.51 -11.29
C ALA A 111 -1.57 4.16 -10.28
N ALA A 112 -2.10 4.87 -9.29
CA ALA A 112 -1.27 5.54 -8.27
C ALA A 112 -0.47 4.54 -7.44
N LEU A 113 -1.07 3.41 -7.02
CA LEU A 113 -0.36 2.39 -6.26
C LEU A 113 0.77 1.78 -7.09
N VAL A 114 0.52 1.45 -8.36
CA VAL A 114 1.56 0.92 -9.26
C VAL A 114 2.73 1.90 -9.39
N SER A 115 2.45 3.20 -9.57
CA SER A 115 3.49 4.24 -9.57
C SER A 115 4.28 4.24 -8.26
N TYR A 116 3.59 4.26 -7.12
CA TYR A 116 4.23 4.26 -5.80
C TYR A 116 5.14 3.05 -5.60
N VAL A 117 4.70 1.83 -5.92
CA VAL A 117 5.54 0.65 -5.72
C VAL A 117 6.70 0.56 -6.71
N GLN A 118 6.55 1.09 -7.92
CA GLN A 118 7.65 1.20 -8.88
C GLN A 118 8.70 2.20 -8.42
N GLU A 119 8.29 3.36 -7.92
CA GLU A 119 9.17 4.38 -7.35
C GLU A 119 9.88 3.87 -6.09
N LEU A 120 9.14 3.27 -5.16
CA LEU A 120 9.71 2.64 -3.96
C LEU A 120 10.63 1.46 -4.31
N GLY A 121 10.33 0.74 -5.40
CA GLY A 121 11.07 -0.41 -5.90
C GLY A 121 12.50 -0.10 -6.35
N ILE A 122 12.83 1.18 -6.58
CA ILE A 122 14.20 1.62 -6.87
C ILE A 122 15.08 1.55 -5.61
N TYR A 123 14.47 1.62 -4.43
CA TYR A 123 15.20 1.67 -3.17
C TYR A 123 15.39 0.29 -2.56
N GLU A 124 16.66 -0.07 -2.36
CA GLU A 124 17.06 -1.33 -1.73
C GLU A 124 16.36 -1.60 -0.40
N GLN A 125 16.17 -0.57 0.43
CA GLN A 125 15.55 -0.69 1.74
C GLN A 125 14.11 -1.19 1.65
N TYR A 126 13.33 -0.67 0.71
CA TYR A 126 11.97 -1.13 0.46
C TYR A 126 11.96 -2.58 -0.03
N VAL A 127 12.77 -2.89 -1.04
CA VAL A 127 12.81 -4.25 -1.65
C VAL A 127 13.24 -5.30 -0.62
N LYS A 128 14.32 -5.07 0.12
CA LYS A 128 14.83 -6.02 1.13
C LYS A 128 13.82 -6.26 2.27
N THR A 129 13.16 -5.21 2.76
CA THR A 129 12.19 -5.34 3.86
C THR A 129 10.90 -6.01 3.40
N MET A 130 10.38 -5.63 2.23
CA MET A 130 9.23 -6.30 1.60
C MET A 130 9.49 -7.79 1.36
N LEU A 131 10.63 -8.16 0.78
CA LEU A 131 10.98 -9.56 0.55
C LEU A 131 11.04 -10.35 1.87
N ARG A 132 11.72 -9.83 2.89
CA ARG A 132 11.90 -10.50 4.19
C ARG A 132 10.59 -10.75 4.93
N MET A 133 9.59 -9.89 4.78
CA MET A 133 8.29 -10.10 5.41
C MET A 133 7.28 -10.87 4.52
N THR A 134 7.65 -11.20 3.27
CA THR A 134 6.80 -11.91 2.31
C THR A 134 7.51 -13.15 1.73
N LEU A 135 8.15 -13.01 0.58
CA LEU A 135 8.67 -14.12 -0.24
C LEU A 135 9.88 -14.83 0.38
N LEU A 136 10.66 -14.11 1.18
CA LEU A 136 11.81 -14.62 1.95
C LEU A 136 11.51 -14.62 3.44
N PHE A 137 10.26 -14.90 3.81
CA PHE A 137 9.87 -15.04 5.20
C PHE A 137 10.64 -16.18 5.87
N ASP A 138 11.09 -15.93 7.10
CA ASP A 138 11.93 -16.84 7.88
C ASP A 138 11.36 -16.98 9.30
N THR A 139 11.38 -15.90 10.08
CA THR A 139 10.81 -15.85 11.43
C THR A 139 9.93 -14.64 11.65
N GLU A 140 9.00 -14.76 12.59
CA GLU A 140 8.05 -13.70 12.92
C GLU A 140 8.75 -12.42 13.43
N SER A 141 9.78 -12.55 14.26
CA SER A 141 10.55 -11.40 14.77
C SER A 141 11.29 -10.64 13.67
N ARG A 142 11.87 -11.36 12.69
CA ARG A 142 12.53 -10.75 11.53
C ARG A 142 11.54 -10.07 10.60
N ALA A 143 10.36 -10.67 10.43
CA ALA A 143 9.31 -10.11 9.61
C ALA A 143 8.68 -8.86 10.25
N GLU A 144 8.47 -8.85 11.58
CA GLU A 144 8.01 -7.66 12.32
C GLU A 144 9.03 -6.52 12.25
N TRP A 145 10.32 -6.85 12.44
CA TRP A 145 11.39 -5.86 12.27
C TRP A 145 11.37 -5.27 10.85
N ALA A 146 11.25 -6.11 9.82
CA ALA A 146 11.22 -5.68 8.43
C ALA A 146 9.99 -4.81 8.13
N GLU A 147 8.82 -5.19 8.66
CA GLU A 147 7.59 -4.41 8.53
C GLU A 147 7.74 -3.01 9.13
N ASN A 148 8.27 -2.89 10.35
CA ASN A 148 8.48 -1.60 11.00
C ASN A 148 9.46 -0.71 10.21
N HIS A 149 10.54 -1.30 9.67
CA HIS A 149 11.51 -0.58 8.85
C HIS A 149 10.92 -0.15 7.49
N CYS A 150 10.10 -1.00 6.87
CA CYS A 150 9.38 -0.67 5.65
C CYS A 150 8.41 0.50 5.88
N LYS A 151 7.60 0.42 6.95
CA LYS A 151 6.66 1.49 7.34
C LYS A 151 7.37 2.81 7.60
N ALA A 152 8.48 2.78 8.32
CA ALA A 152 9.29 3.97 8.60
C ALA A 152 9.87 4.58 7.32
N PHE A 153 10.42 3.75 6.44
CA PHE A 153 10.94 4.17 5.13
C PHE A 153 9.85 4.81 4.28
N ILE A 154 8.68 4.19 4.17
CA ILE A 154 7.53 4.73 3.41
C ILE A 154 7.10 6.09 3.97
N ASN A 155 7.00 6.23 5.30
CA ASN A 155 6.66 7.51 5.92
C ASN A 155 7.69 8.59 5.60
N GLN A 156 8.98 8.25 5.62
CA GLN A 156 10.06 9.17 5.27
C GLN A 156 10.00 9.56 3.79
N TYR A 157 9.81 8.57 2.90
CA TYR A 157 9.73 8.78 1.45
C TYR A 157 8.58 9.72 1.06
N PHE A 158 7.42 9.55 1.69
CA PHE A 158 6.26 10.41 1.49
C PHE A 158 6.23 11.65 2.40
N GLU A 159 7.33 11.94 3.10
CA GLU A 159 7.51 13.10 3.98
C GLU A 159 6.41 13.27 5.04
N LEU A 160 5.84 12.16 5.51
CA LEU A 160 4.79 12.16 6.51
C LEU A 160 5.38 12.40 7.90
N LYS A 161 5.24 13.63 8.40
CA LYS A 161 5.59 13.94 9.79
C LYS A 161 4.41 13.58 10.69
N VAL A 162 4.59 12.54 11.50
CA VAL A 162 3.65 12.20 12.59
C VAL A 162 3.94 13.15 13.76
N VAL A 163 3.20 14.25 13.87
CA VAL A 163 3.32 15.17 15.00
C VAL A 163 2.37 14.70 16.11
N LYS A 164 2.92 14.21 17.22
CA LYS A 164 2.17 13.96 18.45
C LYS A 164 2.00 15.28 19.20
N ARG A 165 0.78 15.84 19.23
CA ARG A 165 0.39 16.89 20.19
C ARG A 165 -0.75 16.35 21.05
N HIS A 166 -0.56 16.35 22.37
CA HIS A 166 -1.60 16.02 23.36
C HIS A 166 -2.43 14.75 23.09
N GLY A 167 -1.80 13.67 22.62
CA GLY A 167 -2.47 12.39 22.38
C GLY A 167 -3.13 12.23 21.01
N GLU A 168 -3.16 13.27 20.17
CA GLU A 168 -3.66 13.19 18.80
C GLU A 168 -2.50 13.08 17.79
N LEU A 169 -2.62 12.12 16.86
CA LEU A 169 -1.69 11.93 15.74
C LEU A 169 -2.16 12.81 14.58
N LYS A 170 -1.46 13.92 14.30
CA LYS A 170 -1.66 14.70 13.07
C LYS A 170 -0.51 14.45 12.09
N LEU A 171 -0.87 14.12 10.86
CA LEU A 171 0.06 14.08 9.72
C LEU A 171 0.28 15.50 9.21
N LYS A 172 1.54 15.91 8.99
CA LYS A 172 1.90 17.23 8.44
C LYS A 172 2.83 17.05 7.24
N VAL A 173 2.57 17.77 6.14
CA VAL A 173 3.43 17.86 4.95
C VAL A 173 4.54 18.90 5.20
N GLY A 174 5.74 18.63 4.68
CA GLY A 174 6.90 19.53 4.65
C GLY A 174 6.77 20.63 3.62
#